data_AF-A0A6S6ZME8-F1
#
_entry.id   AF-A0A6S6ZME8-F1
#
_cell.length_a   1.000
_cell.length_b   1.000
_cell.length_c   1.000
_cell.angle_alpha   90.00
_cell.angle_beta   90.00
_cell.angle_gamma   90.00
#
_symmetry.space_group_name_H-M   'P 1'
#
loop_
_entity.id
_entity.type
_entity.pdbx_description
1 polymer ?
#
loop_
_entity_poly.entity_id
_entity_poly.type
_entity_poly.pdbx_seq_one_letter_code
_entity_poly.pdbx_strand_id
1 'polypeptide(L)'
;MRDCVEAINIGRRHFESRYDTTLVDPLKSDPDALRRLSDAIAPVIEALAAAPDNGYGWGCGGGSALAYREARKVTLGLWRGSHHSSRPDADGALDYSRCLYLLFQAARLSPAGMAQAVAGLQDDIVFNHLTLHIIEDALALAAQDGAGQAARAAAVEPYVQQLRATHIFREEDNRYQGYRILLRDAADHGDAAAALKLLPQCNTRSERDEIAIIKSRLVTSVSARDGLQAALDLCDHKRIGPACREYALRPVVDAGQYQAVQAALTAHPDLASADSGDGLAFLVPAFCQQQKKAADPPDTAQFDALFERVNAMNPKLKHGDARLRDWLLLELGLASRDKAYVARCRKAIKHNSIKRELDPA
;
A
#
# COMPACT_ATOMS: atom_id res chain seq x y z
N MET A 1 -21.66 23.04 6.73
CA MET A 1 -22.27 21.69 6.84
C MET A 1 -23.43 21.51 5.86
N ARG A 2 -24.39 22.46 5.79
CA ARG A 2 -25.44 22.47 4.74
C ARG A 2 -24.83 22.47 3.33
N ASP A 3 -23.80 23.28 3.12
CA ASP A 3 -23.12 23.42 1.83
C ASP A 3 -22.38 22.15 1.40
N CYS A 4 -21.84 21.38 2.36
CA CYS A 4 -21.18 20.09 2.07
C CYS A 4 -22.20 19.01 1.66
N VAL A 5 -23.36 18.95 2.31
CA VAL A 5 -24.42 18.00 1.94
C VAL A 5 -25.05 18.38 0.60
N GLU A 6 -25.19 19.67 0.33
CA GLU A 6 -25.59 20.18 -0.98
C GLU A 6 -24.55 19.83 -2.06
N ALA A 7 -23.26 19.92 -1.71
CA ALA A 7 -22.14 19.49 -2.54
C ALA A 7 -22.27 18.05 -3.01
N ILE A 8 -22.48 17.18 -2.02
CA ILE A 8 -22.64 15.74 -2.21
C ILE A 8 -23.84 15.46 -3.11
N ASN A 9 -24.95 16.19 -2.94
CA ASN A 9 -26.17 16.00 -3.73
C ASN A 9 -26.09 16.56 -5.17
N ILE A 10 -25.36 17.65 -5.41
CA ILE A 10 -25.15 18.19 -6.76
C ILE A 10 -24.30 17.23 -7.57
N GLY A 11 -23.16 16.80 -7.02
CA GLY A 11 -22.29 15.86 -7.72
C GLY A 11 -22.99 14.51 -7.96
N ARG A 12 -23.79 14.03 -7.00
CA ARG A 12 -24.55 12.79 -7.14
C ARG A 12 -25.45 12.83 -8.36
N ARG A 13 -26.28 13.88 -8.46
CA ARG A 13 -27.24 14.04 -9.56
C ARG A 13 -26.57 14.23 -10.92
N HIS A 14 -25.42 14.89 -10.99
CA HIS A 14 -24.63 15.01 -12.22
C HIS A 14 -24.26 13.63 -12.79
N PHE A 15 -23.69 12.75 -11.97
CA PHE A 15 -23.29 11.42 -12.43
C PHE A 15 -24.50 10.54 -12.73
N GLU A 16 -25.51 10.52 -11.86
CA GLU A 16 -26.74 9.77 -12.11
C GLU A 16 -27.35 10.15 -13.47
N SER A 17 -27.33 11.43 -13.86
CA SER A 17 -27.81 11.89 -15.17
C SER A 17 -26.99 11.43 -16.39
N ARG A 18 -25.77 10.93 -16.19
CA ARG A 18 -24.96 10.31 -17.27
C ARG A 18 -25.45 8.90 -17.59
N TYR A 19 -26.08 8.22 -16.63
CA TYR A 19 -26.55 6.84 -16.75
C TYR A 19 -28.08 6.75 -16.87
N ASP A 20 -28.80 7.72 -16.32
CA ASP A 20 -30.25 7.85 -16.41
C ASP A 20 -30.61 9.19 -17.06
N THR A 21 -31.03 9.12 -18.33
CA THR A 21 -31.37 10.30 -19.13
C THR A 21 -32.66 11.00 -18.69
N THR A 22 -33.41 10.43 -17.75
CA THR A 22 -34.60 11.05 -17.16
C THR A 22 -34.26 12.03 -16.04
N LEU A 23 -33.03 11.98 -15.51
CA LEU A 23 -32.56 12.89 -14.48
C LEU A 23 -31.99 14.17 -15.11
N VAL A 24 -32.37 15.32 -14.56
CA VAL A 24 -31.79 16.60 -14.95
C VAL A 24 -30.38 16.67 -14.40
N ASP A 25 -29.41 16.77 -15.31
CA ASP A 25 -28.02 17.03 -14.98
C ASP A 25 -27.89 18.45 -14.40
N PRO A 26 -27.63 18.61 -13.08
CA PRO A 26 -27.47 19.92 -12.48
C PRO A 26 -26.32 20.72 -13.11
N LEU A 27 -25.30 20.06 -13.68
CA LEU A 27 -24.17 20.74 -14.33
C LEU A 27 -24.39 21.03 -15.80
N LYS A 28 -25.33 20.38 -16.47
CA LYS A 28 -25.80 20.88 -17.79
C LYS A 28 -26.67 22.11 -17.61
N SER A 29 -27.51 22.13 -16.56
CA SER A 29 -28.34 23.30 -16.24
C SER A 29 -27.54 24.45 -15.63
N ASP A 30 -26.44 24.14 -14.95
CA ASP A 30 -25.59 25.10 -14.24
C ASP A 30 -24.13 24.62 -14.20
N PRO A 31 -23.37 24.83 -15.29
CA PRO A 31 -22.00 24.36 -15.44
C PRO A 31 -21.05 24.82 -14.33
N ASP A 32 -21.37 25.94 -13.68
CA ASP A 32 -20.56 26.54 -12.62
C ASP A 32 -20.89 26.01 -11.22
N ALA A 33 -21.91 25.15 -11.06
CA ALA A 33 -22.34 24.66 -9.75
C ALA A 33 -21.24 23.90 -9.00
N LEU A 34 -20.46 23.05 -9.69
CA LEU A 34 -19.30 22.38 -9.06
C LEU A 34 -18.20 23.35 -8.68
N ARG A 35 -17.98 24.42 -9.46
CA ARG A 35 -16.94 25.40 -9.15
C ARG A 35 -17.31 26.20 -7.91
N ARG A 36 -18.52 26.77 -7.85
CA ARG A 36 -19.01 27.51 -6.66
C ARG A 36 -19.00 26.64 -5.41
N LEU A 37 -19.28 25.36 -5.57
CA LEU A 37 -19.24 24.39 -4.49
C LEU A 37 -17.82 24.08 -4.04
N SER A 38 -16.89 23.88 -4.99
CA SER A 38 -15.46 23.73 -4.71
C SER A 38 -14.91 24.96 -4.00
N ASP A 39 -15.32 26.17 -4.41
CA ASP A 39 -14.96 27.43 -3.76
C ASP A 39 -15.53 27.51 -2.34
N ALA A 40 -16.79 27.08 -2.14
CA ALA A 40 -17.44 27.10 -0.83
C ALA A 40 -16.78 26.14 0.19
N ILE A 41 -16.20 25.03 -0.28
CA ILE A 41 -15.57 24.02 0.58
C ILE A 41 -14.05 24.21 0.71
N ALA A 42 -13.44 25.03 -0.16
CA ALA A 42 -12.01 25.30 -0.18
C ALA A 42 -11.46 25.75 1.20
N PRO A 43 -12.11 26.65 1.96
CA PRO A 43 -11.63 27.03 3.29
C PRO A 43 -11.58 25.85 4.26
N VAL A 44 -12.51 24.89 4.15
CA VAL A 44 -12.56 23.72 5.01
C VAL A 44 -11.48 22.71 4.62
N ILE A 45 -11.24 22.51 3.32
CA ILE A 45 -10.16 21.65 2.82
C ILE A 45 -8.78 22.22 3.21
N GLU A 46 -8.59 23.53 3.11
CA GLU A 46 -7.35 24.18 3.52
C GLU A 46 -7.16 24.17 5.05
N ALA A 47 -8.24 24.33 5.83
CA ALA A 47 -8.19 24.18 7.28
C ALA A 47 -7.85 22.76 7.71
N LEU A 48 -8.44 21.76 7.05
CA LEU A 48 -8.02 20.37 7.18
C LEU A 48 -6.53 20.30 6.86
N ALA A 49 -6.08 20.84 5.71
CA ALA A 49 -4.69 20.76 5.20
C ALA A 49 -3.65 21.35 6.15
N ALA A 50 -4.04 22.23 7.06
CA ALA A 50 -3.20 22.78 8.13
C ALA A 50 -3.15 21.92 9.41
N ALA A 51 -4.12 21.02 9.64
CA ALA A 51 -4.14 20.17 10.83
C ALA A 51 -3.01 19.13 10.80
N PRO A 52 -2.48 18.65 11.94
CA PRO A 52 -1.49 17.59 11.97
C PRO A 52 -1.93 16.37 11.15
N ASP A 53 -1.00 15.79 10.40
CA ASP A 53 -1.27 14.52 9.71
C ASP A 53 -1.40 13.43 10.77
N ASN A 54 -2.54 12.75 10.78
CA ASN A 54 -2.79 11.62 11.67
C ASN A 54 -2.21 10.31 11.10
N GLY A 55 -1.56 10.35 9.94
CA GLY A 55 -0.98 9.18 9.27
C GLY A 55 -2.00 8.36 8.49
N TYR A 56 -3.26 8.79 8.43
CA TYR A 56 -4.34 8.02 7.82
C TYR A 56 -4.67 8.42 6.38
N GLY A 57 -3.99 9.37 5.73
CA GLY A 57 -4.24 9.72 4.32
C GLY A 57 -5.68 10.23 4.03
N TRP A 58 -5.92 10.81 2.86
CA TRP A 58 -7.22 11.44 2.53
C TRP A 58 -7.80 11.12 1.16
N GLY A 59 -7.16 10.31 0.32
CA GLY A 59 -7.63 10.14 -1.05
C GLY A 59 -8.31 8.83 -1.34
N CYS A 60 -9.05 8.85 -2.45
CA CYS A 60 -9.53 7.70 -3.18
C CYS A 60 -8.46 7.23 -4.16
N GLY A 61 -7.63 6.28 -3.73
CA GLY A 61 -6.66 5.60 -4.58
C GLY A 61 -7.16 4.20 -4.91
N GLY A 62 -7.76 4.02 -6.08
CA GLY A 62 -8.03 2.68 -6.59
C GLY A 62 -6.71 1.96 -6.93
N GLY A 63 -6.54 0.74 -6.44
CA GLY A 63 -5.68 -0.24 -7.11
C GLY A 63 -4.23 -0.36 -6.67
N SER A 64 -3.83 0.08 -5.47
CA SER A 64 -2.54 -0.36 -4.92
C SER A 64 -2.74 -1.46 -3.87
N ALA A 65 -1.89 -2.48 -3.89
CA ALA A 65 -1.79 -3.49 -2.84
C ALA A 65 -1.33 -2.91 -1.47
N LEU A 66 -1.22 -1.58 -1.34
CA LEU A 66 -0.67 -0.88 -0.19
C LEU A 66 -1.72 -0.16 0.66
N ALA A 67 -2.77 0.42 0.05
CA ALA A 67 -3.97 0.98 0.71
C ALA A 67 -4.94 1.54 -0.35
N TYR A 68 -6.24 1.71 0.01
CA TYR A 68 -7.12 2.63 -0.73
C TYR A 68 -6.93 4.09 -0.29
N ARG A 69 -6.20 4.32 0.80
CA ARG A 69 -5.89 5.65 1.32
C ARG A 69 -4.66 6.25 0.66
N GLU A 70 -4.89 7.20 -0.22
CA GLU A 70 -3.81 7.99 -0.81
C GLU A 70 -3.24 8.97 0.23
N ALA A 71 -1.93 9.19 0.20
CA ALA A 71 -1.25 10.13 1.08
C ALA A 71 -1.87 11.53 0.93
N ARG A 72 -2.17 12.18 2.05
CA ARG A 72 -2.85 13.48 2.12
C ARG A 72 -2.23 14.55 1.22
N LYS A 73 -0.89 14.60 1.15
CA LYS A 73 -0.17 15.53 0.27
C LYS A 73 -0.49 15.32 -1.21
N VAL A 74 -0.64 14.06 -1.64
CA VAL A 74 -0.97 13.73 -3.03
C VAL A 74 -2.40 14.14 -3.33
N THR A 75 -3.36 13.75 -2.49
CA THR A 75 -4.78 14.12 -2.66
C THR A 75 -4.99 15.64 -2.67
N LEU A 76 -4.31 16.37 -1.78
CA LEU A 76 -4.33 17.84 -1.77
C LEU A 76 -3.67 18.45 -3.00
N GLY A 77 -2.56 17.87 -3.47
CA GLY A 77 -1.87 18.30 -4.69
C GLY A 77 -2.77 18.16 -5.92
N LEU A 78 -3.45 17.02 -6.04
CA LEU A 78 -4.46 16.79 -7.08
C LEU A 78 -5.62 17.78 -6.95
N TRP A 79 -6.12 18.03 -5.73
CA TRP A 79 -7.22 18.97 -5.52
C TRP A 79 -6.86 20.40 -5.90
N ARG A 80 -5.72 20.91 -5.42
CA ARG A 80 -5.23 22.25 -5.76
C ARG A 80 -4.96 22.39 -7.26
N GLY A 81 -4.41 21.35 -7.89
CA GLY A 81 -4.17 21.32 -9.33
C GLY A 81 -5.46 21.48 -10.15
N SER A 82 -6.51 20.72 -9.81
CA SER A 82 -7.81 20.81 -10.48
C SER A 82 -8.57 22.10 -10.13
N HIS A 83 -8.55 22.53 -8.87
CA HIS A 83 -9.30 23.71 -8.39
C HIS A 83 -8.78 25.03 -8.98
N HIS A 84 -7.45 25.16 -9.10
CA HIS A 84 -6.79 26.37 -9.59
C HIS A 84 -6.48 26.35 -11.10
N SER A 85 -6.89 25.31 -11.83
CA SER A 85 -6.73 25.28 -13.28
C SER A 85 -7.66 26.29 -13.99
N SER A 86 -7.12 26.96 -15.00
CA SER A 86 -7.87 27.84 -15.92
C SER A 86 -8.64 27.06 -16.99
N ARG A 87 -8.35 25.76 -17.13
CA ARG A 87 -9.13 24.80 -17.90
C ARG A 87 -9.64 23.74 -16.93
N PRO A 88 -10.90 23.81 -16.47
CA PRO A 88 -11.53 22.66 -15.85
C PRO A 88 -11.68 21.65 -16.98
N ASP A 89 -10.70 20.75 -17.11
CA ASP A 89 -10.76 19.70 -18.10
C ASP A 89 -12.11 18.99 -17.92
N ALA A 90 -12.92 18.94 -18.98
CA ALA A 90 -14.22 18.29 -18.95
C ALA A 90 -14.13 16.80 -18.55
N ASP A 91 -12.91 16.25 -18.57
CA ASP A 91 -12.53 14.91 -18.14
C ASP A 91 -11.56 14.88 -16.92
N GLY A 92 -11.18 16.03 -16.36
CA GLY A 92 -10.10 16.19 -15.36
C GLY A 92 -10.50 16.98 -14.10
N ALA A 93 -11.76 16.89 -13.71
CA ALA A 93 -12.09 16.98 -12.30
C ALA A 93 -11.28 15.89 -11.57
N LEU A 94 -10.80 16.18 -10.35
CA LEU A 94 -10.63 15.13 -9.37
C LEU A 94 -11.77 14.12 -9.53
N ASP A 95 -11.44 12.84 -9.72
CA ASP A 95 -12.38 11.74 -9.62
C ASP A 95 -13.35 12.06 -8.46
N TYR A 96 -14.63 12.26 -8.77
CA TYR A 96 -15.63 12.83 -7.87
C TYR A 96 -15.69 12.12 -6.51
N SER A 97 -15.32 10.84 -6.49
CA SER A 97 -15.06 10.06 -5.28
C SER A 97 -14.11 10.77 -4.29
N ARG A 98 -13.00 11.34 -4.77
CA ARG A 98 -12.02 12.11 -3.99
C ARG A 98 -12.62 13.39 -3.42
N CYS A 99 -13.37 14.15 -4.23
CA CYS A 99 -14.05 15.37 -3.76
C CYS A 99 -15.07 15.05 -2.66
N LEU A 100 -15.90 14.03 -2.88
CA LEU A 100 -16.88 13.56 -1.91
C LEU A 100 -16.23 13.10 -0.61
N TYR A 101 -15.13 12.35 -0.71
CA TYR A 101 -14.45 11.87 0.48
C TYR A 101 -13.80 13.02 1.26
N LEU A 102 -13.16 13.99 0.58
CA LEU A 102 -12.68 15.21 1.22
C LEU A 102 -13.82 15.98 1.91
N LEU A 103 -15.02 16.01 1.31
CA LEU A 103 -16.22 16.60 1.91
C LEU A 103 -16.67 15.85 3.17
N PHE A 104 -16.61 14.53 3.19
CA PHE A 104 -16.90 13.74 4.39
C PHE A 104 -15.91 14.04 5.52
N GLN A 105 -14.62 14.13 5.19
CA GLN A 105 -13.57 14.50 6.15
C GLN A 105 -13.78 15.93 6.67
N ALA A 106 -14.11 16.87 5.77
CA ALA A 106 -14.40 18.27 6.09
C ALA A 106 -15.61 18.42 7.01
N ALA A 107 -16.65 17.64 6.76
CA ALA A 107 -17.85 17.58 7.59
C ALA A 107 -17.67 16.73 8.86
N ARG A 108 -16.52 16.07 9.04
CA ARG A 108 -16.22 15.16 10.16
C ARG A 108 -17.30 14.10 10.35
N LEU A 109 -17.81 13.54 9.26
CA LEU A 109 -18.82 12.49 9.34
C LEU A 109 -18.20 11.23 9.93
N SER A 110 -18.95 10.54 10.80
CA SER A 110 -18.60 9.17 11.18
C SER A 110 -18.79 8.22 9.99
N PRO A 111 -18.19 7.01 10.00
CA PRO A 111 -18.44 6.01 8.95
C PRO A 111 -19.93 5.75 8.70
N ALA A 112 -20.75 5.73 9.76
CA ALA A 112 -22.20 5.61 9.64
C ALA A 112 -22.85 6.84 8.96
N GLY A 113 -22.39 8.06 9.28
CA GLY A 113 -22.84 9.28 8.63
C GLY A 113 -22.47 9.34 7.15
N MET A 114 -21.26 8.88 6.80
CA MET A 114 -20.83 8.76 5.41
C MET A 114 -21.69 7.74 4.66
N ALA A 115 -21.91 6.55 5.24
CA ALA A 115 -22.76 5.51 4.67
C ALA A 115 -24.18 6.01 4.40
N GLN A 116 -24.76 6.75 5.35
CA GLN A 116 -26.08 7.37 5.18
C GLN A 116 -26.08 8.39 4.03
N ALA A 117 -25.02 9.19 3.88
CA ALA A 117 -24.92 10.19 2.81
C ALA A 117 -24.82 9.57 1.42
N VAL A 118 -24.25 8.36 1.29
CA VAL A 118 -24.07 7.66 0.01
C VAL A 118 -25.13 6.60 -0.28
N ALA A 119 -25.97 6.24 0.69
CA ALA A 119 -26.95 5.15 0.56
C ALA A 119 -27.86 5.28 -0.67
N GLY A 120 -28.21 6.51 -1.07
CA GLY A 120 -29.06 6.80 -2.22
C GLY A 120 -28.37 6.81 -3.59
N LEU A 121 -27.04 6.65 -3.65
CA LEU A 121 -26.31 6.63 -4.93
C LEU A 121 -26.75 5.45 -5.79
N GLN A 122 -27.13 5.74 -7.04
CA GLN A 122 -27.49 4.71 -8.04
C GLN A 122 -26.29 4.18 -8.82
N ASP A 123 -25.21 4.95 -8.91
CA ASP A 123 -23.97 4.50 -9.55
C ASP A 123 -23.23 3.52 -8.64
N ASP A 124 -23.29 2.23 -8.98
CA ASP A 124 -22.69 1.15 -8.19
C ASP A 124 -21.16 1.23 -8.12
N ILE A 125 -20.51 1.75 -9.16
CA ILE A 125 -19.04 1.89 -9.19
C ILE A 125 -18.62 2.95 -8.18
N VAL A 126 -19.23 4.14 -8.26
CA VAL A 126 -18.95 5.24 -7.33
C VAL A 126 -19.37 4.88 -5.90
N PHE A 127 -20.54 4.24 -5.73
CA PHE A 127 -21.01 3.76 -4.45
C PHE A 127 -20.00 2.79 -3.80
N ASN A 128 -19.50 1.81 -4.56
CA ASN A 128 -18.54 0.85 -4.05
C ASN A 128 -17.21 1.50 -3.68
N HIS A 129 -16.69 2.40 -4.52
CA HIS A 129 -15.47 3.14 -4.18
C HIS A 129 -15.62 3.89 -2.85
N LEU A 130 -16.70 4.64 -2.65
CA LEU A 130 -16.96 5.35 -1.40
C LEU A 130 -17.15 4.39 -0.22
N THR A 131 -17.83 3.27 -0.43
CA THR A 131 -18.06 2.26 0.61
C THR A 131 -16.76 1.59 1.07
N LEU A 132 -15.81 1.34 0.16
CA LEU A 132 -14.48 0.83 0.52
C LEU A 132 -13.70 1.82 1.42
N HIS A 133 -13.86 3.12 1.20
CA HIS A 133 -13.29 4.13 2.09
C HIS A 133 -13.96 4.16 3.46
N ILE A 134 -15.28 4.03 3.50
CA ILE A 134 -16.05 3.94 4.76
C ILE A 134 -15.58 2.72 5.57
N ILE A 135 -15.34 1.58 4.92
CA ILE A 135 -14.76 0.38 5.54
C ILE A 135 -13.39 0.71 6.16
N GLU A 136 -12.49 1.36 5.43
CA GLU A 136 -11.17 1.72 5.98
C GLU A 136 -11.28 2.72 7.13
N ASP A 137 -12.20 3.69 7.10
CA ASP A 137 -12.45 4.65 8.19
C ASP A 137 -13.03 3.98 9.43
N ALA A 138 -13.97 3.07 9.26
CA ALA A 138 -14.50 2.29 10.38
C ALA A 138 -13.44 1.38 11.00
N LEU A 139 -12.56 0.77 10.20
CA LEU A 139 -11.41 -0.01 10.71
C LEU A 139 -10.43 0.86 11.49
N ALA A 140 -10.06 2.01 10.93
CA ALA A 140 -9.12 2.94 11.56
C ALA A 140 -9.67 3.47 12.89
N LEU A 141 -10.95 3.87 12.93
CA LEU A 141 -11.60 4.32 14.15
C LEU A 141 -11.61 3.22 15.22
N ALA A 142 -12.02 2.01 14.85
CA ALA A 142 -12.01 0.88 15.78
C ALA A 142 -10.59 0.57 16.29
N ALA A 143 -9.56 0.67 15.44
CA ALA A 143 -8.17 0.49 15.84
C ALA A 143 -7.70 1.59 16.82
N GLN A 144 -8.09 2.85 16.60
CA GLN A 144 -7.77 3.97 17.50
C GLN A 144 -8.41 3.79 18.88
N ASP A 145 -9.60 3.19 18.94
CA ASP A 145 -10.29 2.83 20.18
C ASP A 145 -9.69 1.59 20.87
N GLY A 146 -8.60 1.02 20.33
CA GLY A 146 -7.93 -0.16 20.88
C GLY A 146 -8.69 -1.47 20.64
N ALA A 147 -9.63 -1.50 19.70
CA ALA A 147 -10.41 -2.71 19.42
C ALA A 147 -9.52 -3.81 18.85
N GLY A 148 -9.69 -5.04 19.35
CA GLY A 148 -9.05 -6.24 18.78
C GLY A 148 -9.63 -6.61 17.40
N GLN A 149 -8.95 -7.52 16.69
CA GLN A 149 -9.29 -7.87 15.30
C GLN A 149 -10.75 -8.27 15.09
N ALA A 150 -11.33 -9.06 16.01
CA ALA A 150 -12.73 -9.49 15.92
C ALA A 150 -13.70 -8.31 16.01
N ALA A 151 -13.42 -7.34 16.88
CA ALA A 151 -14.23 -6.14 17.03
C ALA A 151 -14.06 -5.19 15.83
N ARG A 152 -12.84 -5.04 15.31
CA ARG A 152 -12.59 -4.31 14.05
C ARG A 152 -13.33 -4.91 12.87
N ALA A 153 -13.29 -6.24 12.73
CA ALA A 153 -14.05 -6.94 11.69
C ALA A 153 -15.56 -6.71 11.84
N ALA A 154 -16.09 -6.83 13.06
CA ALA A 154 -17.50 -6.58 13.34
C ALA A 154 -17.94 -5.13 13.05
N ALA A 155 -17.05 -4.16 13.27
CA ALA A 155 -17.34 -2.75 12.99
C ALA A 155 -17.55 -2.45 11.50
N VAL A 156 -16.97 -3.26 10.61
CA VAL A 156 -16.99 -2.96 9.16
C VAL A 156 -17.78 -3.94 8.32
N GLU A 157 -18.07 -5.12 8.86
CA GLU A 157 -18.91 -6.14 8.22
C GLU A 157 -20.21 -5.56 7.63
N PRO A 158 -20.96 -4.66 8.30
CA PRO A 158 -22.18 -4.10 7.72
C PRO A 158 -21.95 -3.30 6.43
N TYR A 159 -20.78 -2.67 6.28
CA TYR A 159 -20.43 -1.92 5.07
C TYR A 159 -19.92 -2.85 3.97
N VAL A 160 -19.17 -3.91 4.32
CA VAL A 160 -18.78 -4.96 3.37
C VAL A 160 -20.02 -5.58 2.73
N GLN A 161 -21.06 -5.90 3.51
CA GLN A 161 -22.30 -6.48 2.99
C GLN A 161 -23.12 -5.52 2.12
N GLN A 162 -22.86 -4.21 2.17
CA GLN A 162 -23.52 -3.23 1.31
C GLN A 162 -22.88 -3.10 -0.07
N LEU A 163 -21.63 -3.58 -0.24
CA LEU A 163 -20.94 -3.54 -1.53
C LEU A 163 -21.75 -4.30 -2.59
N ARG A 164 -21.93 -3.64 -3.74
CA ARG A 164 -22.80 -4.08 -4.82
C ARG A 164 -21.99 -4.77 -5.91
N ALA A 165 -22.63 -5.67 -6.66
CA ALA A 165 -22.00 -6.18 -7.87
C ALA A 165 -21.89 -5.06 -8.91
N THR A 166 -20.80 -5.01 -9.67
CA THR A 166 -20.64 -4.07 -10.80
C THR A 166 -20.47 -4.83 -12.10
N HIS A 167 -20.97 -4.28 -13.20
CA HIS A 167 -20.83 -4.86 -14.53
C HIS A 167 -20.15 -3.87 -15.49
N ILE A 168 -18.81 -3.84 -15.50
CA ILE A 168 -18.04 -3.04 -16.46
C ILE A 168 -17.72 -3.87 -17.71
N PHE A 169 -17.08 -5.02 -17.52
CA PHE A 169 -16.80 -5.99 -18.59
C PHE A 169 -17.34 -7.40 -18.29
N ARG A 170 -17.48 -7.70 -17.00
CA ARG A 170 -18.09 -8.90 -16.43
C ARG A 170 -18.67 -8.50 -15.07
N GLU A 171 -19.60 -9.30 -14.56
CA GLU A 171 -20.09 -9.13 -13.20
C GLU A 171 -18.95 -9.40 -12.20
N GLU A 172 -18.71 -8.44 -11.31
CA GLU A 172 -17.75 -8.55 -10.23
C GLU A 172 -18.42 -8.27 -8.89
N ASP A 173 -18.30 -9.21 -7.96
CA ASP A 173 -18.75 -9.07 -6.59
C ASP A 173 -17.73 -8.25 -5.77
N ASN A 174 -18.03 -6.98 -5.54
CA ASN A 174 -17.12 -6.07 -4.86
C ASN A 174 -16.94 -6.40 -3.37
N ARG A 175 -17.74 -7.30 -2.78
CA ARG A 175 -17.52 -7.77 -1.39
C ARG A 175 -16.13 -8.39 -1.23
N TYR A 176 -15.59 -9.00 -2.30
CA TYR A 176 -14.22 -9.51 -2.30
C TYR A 176 -13.18 -8.41 -1.98
N GLN A 177 -13.38 -7.19 -2.48
CA GLN A 177 -12.51 -6.04 -2.18
C GLN A 177 -12.62 -5.66 -0.69
N GLY A 178 -13.83 -5.61 -0.14
CA GLY A 178 -14.06 -5.38 1.29
C GLY A 178 -13.35 -6.40 2.19
N TYR A 179 -13.45 -7.70 1.86
CA TYR A 179 -12.73 -8.75 2.60
C TYR A 179 -11.21 -8.67 2.42
N ARG A 180 -10.70 -8.19 1.29
CA ARG A 180 -9.25 -7.95 1.12
C ARG A 180 -8.74 -6.83 2.01
N ILE A 181 -9.53 -5.78 2.23
CA ILE A 181 -9.20 -4.72 3.21
C ILE A 181 -9.08 -5.33 4.62
N LEU A 182 -10.03 -6.18 5.03
CA LEU A 182 -9.98 -6.89 6.31
C LEU A 182 -8.78 -7.85 6.41
N LEU A 183 -8.48 -8.57 5.34
CA LEU A 183 -7.34 -9.48 5.29
C LEU A 183 -6.02 -8.72 5.44
N ARG A 184 -5.90 -7.55 4.81
CA ARG A 184 -4.75 -6.66 4.95
C ARG A 184 -4.61 -6.14 6.37
N ASP A 185 -5.69 -5.69 7.00
CA ASP A 185 -5.68 -5.26 8.41
C ASP A 185 -5.18 -6.38 9.34
N ALA A 186 -5.68 -7.61 9.16
CA ALA A 186 -5.19 -8.77 9.91
C ALA A 186 -3.71 -9.05 9.64
N ALA A 187 -3.28 -8.95 8.38
CA ALA A 187 -1.90 -9.17 7.96
C ALA A 187 -0.93 -8.16 8.59
N ASP A 188 -1.29 -6.87 8.59
CA ASP A 188 -0.46 -5.78 9.15
C ASP A 188 -0.29 -5.89 10.67
N HIS A 189 -1.24 -6.53 11.36
CA HIS A 189 -1.15 -6.80 12.79
C HIS A 189 -0.56 -8.18 13.12
N GLY A 190 -0.20 -8.99 12.11
CA GLY A 190 0.29 -10.36 12.30
C GLY A 190 -0.78 -11.33 12.83
N ASP A 191 -2.07 -11.04 12.70
CA ASP A 191 -3.14 -11.95 13.12
C ASP A 191 -3.34 -13.08 12.09
N ALA A 192 -2.48 -14.11 12.20
CA ALA A 192 -2.52 -15.27 11.32
C ALA A 192 -3.86 -16.01 11.36
N ALA A 193 -4.49 -16.11 12.53
CA ALA A 193 -5.76 -16.83 12.68
C ALA A 193 -6.89 -16.11 11.91
N ALA A 194 -7.01 -14.79 12.08
CA ALA A 194 -7.98 -14.00 11.34
C ALA A 194 -7.68 -13.99 9.84
N ALA A 195 -6.42 -13.80 9.44
CA ALA A 195 -6.03 -13.78 8.04
C ALA A 195 -6.34 -15.11 7.33
N LEU A 196 -6.04 -16.25 7.96
CA LEU A 196 -6.35 -17.58 7.42
C LEU A 196 -7.86 -17.80 7.26
N LYS A 197 -8.69 -17.23 8.13
CA LYS A 197 -10.17 -17.26 8.04
C LYS A 197 -10.70 -16.38 6.91
N LEU A 198 -10.08 -15.24 6.66
CA LEU A 198 -10.49 -14.26 5.64
C LEU A 198 -10.10 -14.67 4.22
N LEU A 199 -8.93 -15.29 4.02
CA LEU A 199 -8.41 -15.66 2.69
C LEU A 199 -9.43 -16.30 1.72
N PRO A 200 -10.27 -17.28 2.12
CA PRO A 200 -11.28 -17.86 1.21
C PRO A 200 -12.32 -16.87 0.68
N GLN A 201 -12.52 -15.74 1.38
CA GLN A 201 -13.50 -14.71 1.06
C GLN A 201 -12.92 -13.61 0.17
N CYS A 202 -11.70 -13.73 -0.33
CA CYS A 202 -11.01 -12.65 -1.07
C CYS A 202 -10.92 -12.88 -2.59
N ASN A 203 -11.57 -13.92 -3.12
CA ASN A 203 -11.42 -14.36 -4.53
C ASN A 203 -9.95 -14.54 -4.96
N THR A 204 -9.21 -15.37 -4.24
CA THR A 204 -7.75 -15.53 -4.38
C THR A 204 -7.28 -16.04 -5.75
N ARG A 205 -8.20 -16.49 -6.61
CA ARG A 205 -7.86 -16.99 -7.96
C ARG A 205 -7.74 -15.87 -8.97
N SER A 206 -8.58 -14.84 -8.86
CA SER A 206 -8.58 -13.70 -9.78
C SER A 206 -7.52 -12.67 -9.39
N GLU A 207 -7.31 -12.45 -8.09
CA GLU A 207 -6.40 -11.42 -7.56
C GLU A 207 -5.10 -12.01 -7.00
N ARG A 208 -4.36 -12.76 -7.84
CA ARG A 208 -3.20 -13.54 -7.37
C ARG A 208 -2.08 -12.65 -6.81
N ASP A 209 -1.79 -11.55 -7.48
CA ASP A 209 -0.67 -10.67 -7.14
C ASP A 209 -0.95 -9.87 -5.87
N GLU A 210 -2.16 -9.31 -5.74
CA GLU A 210 -2.59 -8.61 -4.52
C GLU A 210 -2.54 -9.55 -3.30
N ILE A 211 -3.04 -10.77 -3.45
CA ILE A 211 -3.01 -11.77 -2.38
C ILE A 211 -1.58 -12.20 -2.04
N ALA A 212 -0.66 -12.29 -3.01
CA ALA A 212 0.74 -12.57 -2.73
C ALA A 212 1.38 -11.46 -1.87
N ILE A 213 1.06 -10.20 -2.17
CA ILE A 213 1.53 -9.04 -1.39
C ILE A 213 0.95 -9.06 0.03
N ILE A 214 -0.34 -9.37 0.20
CA ILE A 214 -0.92 -9.43 1.55
C ILE A 214 -0.32 -10.59 2.36
N LYS A 215 -0.03 -11.73 1.74
CA LYS A 215 0.66 -12.85 2.41
C LYS A 215 2.08 -12.49 2.84
N SER A 216 2.85 -11.78 2.00
CA SER A 216 4.21 -11.37 2.38
C SER A 216 4.20 -10.42 3.58
N ARG A 217 3.22 -9.49 3.63
CA ARG A 217 2.98 -8.61 4.79
C ARG A 217 2.61 -9.40 6.04
N LEU A 218 1.73 -10.39 5.92
CA LEU A 218 1.34 -11.25 7.05
C LEU A 218 2.56 -11.98 7.62
N VAL A 219 3.36 -12.65 6.78
CA VAL A 219 4.54 -13.39 7.22
C VAL A 219 5.58 -12.46 7.86
N THR A 220 5.79 -11.28 7.28
CA THR A 220 6.67 -10.24 7.85
C THR A 220 6.20 -9.82 9.23
N SER A 221 4.91 -9.52 9.38
CA SER A 221 4.34 -9.02 10.64
C SER A 221 4.27 -10.10 11.73
N VAL A 222 3.96 -11.34 11.36
CA VAL A 222 4.04 -12.50 12.28
C VAL A 222 5.48 -12.71 12.74
N SER A 223 6.45 -12.62 11.84
CA SER A 223 7.87 -12.72 12.23
C SER A 223 8.29 -11.61 13.19
N ALA A 224 7.86 -10.39 12.94
CA ALA A 224 8.15 -9.25 13.80
C ALA A 224 7.51 -9.36 15.20
N ARG A 225 6.29 -9.90 15.29
CA ARG A 225 5.53 -9.99 16.54
C ARG A 225 5.83 -11.25 17.35
N ASP A 226 5.85 -12.40 16.67
CA ASP A 226 5.86 -13.73 17.27
C ASP A 226 7.16 -14.50 17.00
N GLY A 227 8.06 -13.95 16.17
CA GLY A 227 9.38 -14.49 15.87
C GLY A 227 9.46 -15.33 14.59
N LEU A 228 10.69 -15.61 14.16
CA LEU A 228 11.00 -16.31 12.90
C LEU A 228 10.30 -17.67 12.79
N GLN A 229 10.36 -18.50 13.83
CA GLN A 229 9.77 -19.85 13.79
C GLN A 229 8.27 -19.82 13.53
N ALA A 230 7.53 -18.92 14.21
CA ALA A 230 6.09 -18.78 14.01
C ALA A 230 5.75 -18.38 12.56
N ALA A 231 6.57 -17.54 11.94
CA ALA A 231 6.41 -17.16 10.54
C ALA A 231 6.73 -18.29 9.56
N LEU A 232 7.72 -19.14 9.88
CA LEU A 232 8.04 -20.34 9.10
C LEU A 232 6.93 -21.39 9.20
N ASP A 233 6.42 -21.65 10.40
CA ASP A 233 5.29 -22.54 10.64
C ASP A 233 4.04 -22.08 9.87
N LEU A 234 3.82 -20.76 9.81
CA LEU A 234 2.76 -20.18 9.00
C LEU A 234 2.95 -20.43 7.50
N CYS A 235 4.18 -20.41 6.99
CA CYS A 235 4.48 -20.69 5.58
C CYS A 235 4.21 -22.16 5.20
N ASP A 236 4.21 -23.08 6.16
CA ASP A 236 3.86 -24.49 5.95
C ASP A 236 2.35 -24.69 5.75
N HIS A 237 1.53 -23.69 6.12
CA HIS A 237 0.11 -23.73 5.87
C HIS A 237 -0.20 -23.61 4.37
N LYS A 238 -0.99 -24.54 3.83
CA LYS A 238 -1.34 -24.64 2.39
C LYS A 238 -1.88 -23.37 1.74
N ARG A 239 -2.48 -22.47 2.53
CA ARG A 239 -3.02 -21.18 2.03
C ARG A 239 -1.96 -20.09 1.94
N ILE A 240 -0.82 -20.22 2.62
CA ILE A 240 0.29 -19.27 2.58
C ILE A 240 1.32 -19.79 1.57
N GLY A 241 1.99 -20.89 1.91
CA GLY A 241 2.91 -21.62 1.06
C GLY A 241 4.38 -21.22 1.21
N PRO A 242 5.31 -22.08 0.75
CA PRO A 242 6.75 -21.91 0.96
C PRO A 242 7.36 -20.71 0.23
N ALA A 243 6.71 -20.21 -0.83
CA ALA A 243 7.16 -19.01 -1.54
C ALA A 243 7.21 -17.76 -0.65
N CYS A 244 6.51 -17.76 0.49
CA CYS A 244 6.53 -16.64 1.43
C CYS A 244 7.67 -16.71 2.47
N ARG A 245 8.44 -17.80 2.53
CA ARG A 245 9.47 -17.98 3.58
C ARG A 245 10.53 -16.89 3.59
N GLU A 246 10.89 -16.33 2.44
CA GLU A 246 11.85 -15.22 2.34
C GLU A 246 11.42 -13.98 3.14
N TYR A 247 10.11 -13.73 3.27
CA TYR A 247 9.59 -12.59 4.02
C TYR A 247 9.70 -12.76 5.54
N ALA A 248 9.91 -13.99 6.02
CA ALA A 248 10.07 -14.24 7.45
C ALA A 248 11.36 -13.61 8.01
N LEU A 249 12.40 -13.44 7.18
CA LEU A 249 13.64 -12.75 7.59
C LEU A 249 13.56 -11.23 7.44
N ARG A 250 12.50 -10.70 6.82
CA ARG A 250 12.43 -9.28 6.48
C ARG A 250 12.59 -8.35 7.69
N PRO A 251 11.97 -8.61 8.86
CA PRO A 251 12.11 -7.72 10.02
C PRO A 251 13.56 -7.59 10.52
N VAL A 252 14.30 -8.70 10.60
CA VAL A 252 15.71 -8.69 11.05
C VAL A 252 16.65 -8.09 10.00
N VAL A 253 16.34 -8.28 8.71
CA VAL A 253 17.06 -7.64 7.59
C VAL A 253 16.87 -6.13 7.62
N ASP A 254 15.64 -5.63 7.72
CA ASP A 254 15.32 -4.19 7.75
C ASP A 254 15.84 -3.51 9.04
N ALA A 255 15.92 -4.26 10.14
CA ALA A 255 16.57 -3.81 11.36
C ALA A 255 18.10 -3.62 11.19
N GLY A 256 18.72 -4.26 10.19
CA GLY A 256 20.16 -4.27 9.99
C GLY A 256 20.90 -5.22 10.93
N GLN A 257 20.22 -6.26 11.41
CA GLN A 257 20.77 -7.23 12.36
C GLN A 257 21.52 -8.34 11.62
N TYR A 258 22.64 -7.99 10.98
CA TYR A 258 23.42 -8.92 10.14
C TYR A 258 23.76 -10.25 10.83
N GLN A 259 24.23 -10.19 12.08
CA GLN A 259 24.59 -11.40 12.85
C GLN A 259 23.37 -12.29 13.13
N ALA A 260 22.20 -11.69 13.37
CA ALA A 260 20.96 -12.45 13.54
C ALA A 260 20.54 -13.13 12.23
N VAL A 261 20.71 -12.47 11.08
CA VAL A 261 20.47 -13.07 9.76
C VAL A 261 21.43 -14.25 9.51
N GLN A 262 22.72 -14.12 9.84
CA GLN A 262 23.68 -15.23 9.71
C GLN A 262 23.30 -16.43 10.57
N ALA A 263 22.93 -16.19 11.83
CA ALA A 263 22.48 -17.24 12.74
C ALA A 263 21.21 -17.94 12.21
N ALA A 264 20.25 -17.16 11.71
CA ALA A 264 19.01 -17.68 11.15
C ALA A 264 19.25 -18.55 9.91
N LEU A 265 20.12 -18.13 8.98
CA LEU A 265 20.47 -18.92 7.80
C LEU A 265 21.22 -20.22 8.14
N THR A 266 21.94 -20.23 9.27
CA THR A 266 22.62 -21.43 9.77
C THR A 266 21.63 -22.40 10.41
N ALA A 267 20.67 -21.89 11.17
CA ALA A 267 19.61 -22.67 11.81
C ALA A 267 18.57 -23.19 10.82
N HIS A 268 18.31 -22.43 9.74
CA HIS A 268 17.34 -22.75 8.69
C HIS A 268 18.00 -22.68 7.30
N PRO A 269 18.79 -23.70 6.92
CA PRO A 269 19.52 -23.71 5.64
C PRO A 269 18.62 -23.65 4.40
N ASP A 270 17.36 -24.04 4.52
CA ASP A 270 16.37 -23.98 3.42
C ASP A 270 16.03 -22.54 3.00
N LEU A 271 16.29 -21.56 3.87
CA LEU A 271 16.19 -20.13 3.52
C LEU A 271 17.34 -19.68 2.60
N ALA A 272 18.50 -20.34 2.67
CA ALA A 272 19.66 -20.06 1.83
C ALA A 272 19.62 -20.84 0.50
N SER A 273 18.54 -20.69 -0.27
CA SER A 273 18.38 -21.38 -1.54
C SER A 273 19.29 -20.81 -2.64
N ALA A 274 19.55 -21.61 -3.68
CA ALA A 274 20.28 -21.15 -4.87
C ALA A 274 19.62 -19.91 -5.52
N ASP A 275 18.29 -19.81 -5.48
CA ASP A 275 17.53 -18.67 -6.01
C ASP A 275 17.77 -17.39 -5.20
N SER A 276 18.01 -17.52 -3.89
CA SER A 276 18.41 -16.40 -3.00
C SER A 276 19.90 -16.05 -3.09
N GLY A 277 20.66 -16.72 -3.96
CA GLY A 277 22.11 -16.60 -4.01
C GLY A 277 22.78 -17.11 -2.74
N ASP A 278 22.34 -18.27 -2.25
CA ASP A 278 22.85 -18.91 -1.03
C ASP A 278 22.76 -17.99 0.20
N GLY A 279 21.61 -17.31 0.34
CA GLY A 279 21.31 -16.38 1.42
C GLY A 279 21.90 -14.98 1.28
N LEU A 280 22.66 -14.69 0.22
CA LEU A 280 23.23 -13.35 -0.03
C LEU A 280 22.14 -12.28 -0.23
N ALA A 281 20.98 -12.66 -0.76
CA ALA A 281 19.82 -11.78 -0.87
C ALA A 281 19.31 -11.25 0.48
N PHE A 282 19.64 -11.89 1.60
CA PHE A 282 19.32 -11.42 2.95
C PHE A 282 20.51 -10.73 3.64
N LEU A 283 21.70 -11.33 3.51
CA LEU A 283 22.91 -10.86 4.19
C LEU A 283 23.35 -9.48 3.70
N VAL A 284 23.34 -9.24 2.39
CA VAL A 284 23.77 -7.95 1.83
C VAL A 284 22.86 -6.82 2.26
N PRO A 285 21.52 -6.89 2.11
CA PRO A 285 20.65 -5.82 2.61
C PRO A 285 20.77 -5.59 4.12
N ALA A 286 20.89 -6.65 4.92
CA ALA A 286 21.06 -6.52 6.37
C ALA A 286 22.35 -5.79 6.73
N PHE A 287 23.47 -6.12 6.07
CA PHE A 287 24.72 -5.39 6.22
C PHE A 287 24.59 -3.94 5.77
N CYS A 288 23.97 -3.69 4.62
CA CYS A 288 23.77 -2.34 4.10
C CYS A 288 22.96 -1.46 5.07
N GLN A 289 21.90 -2.01 5.67
CA GLN A 289 21.12 -1.31 6.69
C GLN A 289 21.93 -1.06 7.97
N GLN A 290 22.75 -2.04 8.39
CA GLN A 290 23.68 -1.86 9.51
C GLN A 290 24.64 -0.69 9.26
N GLN A 291 25.26 -0.64 8.09
CA GLN A 291 26.20 0.43 7.71
C GLN A 291 25.55 1.81 7.63
N LYS A 292 24.31 1.89 7.12
CA LYS A 292 23.55 3.14 7.09
C LYS A 292 23.25 3.68 8.49
N LYS A 293 23.04 2.80 9.47
CA LYS A 293 22.72 3.16 10.86
C LYS A 293 23.95 3.31 11.77
N ALA A 294 25.10 2.77 11.36
CA ALA A 294 26.32 2.78 12.18
C ALA A 294 26.90 4.20 12.34
N ALA A 295 27.20 4.55 13.60
CA ALA A 295 28.01 5.72 13.94
C ALA A 295 29.51 5.45 13.72
N ASP A 296 29.91 4.18 13.87
CA ASP A 296 31.28 3.72 13.75
C ASP A 296 31.75 3.62 12.28
N PRO A 297 33.09 3.56 12.06
CA PRO A 297 33.65 3.33 10.74
C PRO A 297 33.14 2.03 10.11
N PRO A 298 33.00 1.98 8.77
CA PRO A 298 32.48 0.80 8.09
C PRO A 298 33.38 -0.42 8.30
N ASP A 299 32.76 -1.59 8.50
CA ASP A 299 33.45 -2.87 8.62
C ASP A 299 33.95 -3.30 7.23
N THR A 300 35.19 -2.94 6.96
CA THR A 300 35.86 -3.15 5.67
C THR A 300 36.09 -4.63 5.38
N ALA A 301 36.41 -5.43 6.39
CA ALA A 301 36.62 -6.87 6.24
C ALA A 301 35.31 -7.58 5.87
N GLN A 302 34.21 -7.21 6.52
CA GLN A 302 32.89 -7.75 6.21
C GLN A 302 32.40 -7.29 4.82
N PHE A 303 32.65 -6.03 4.44
CA PHE A 303 32.38 -5.55 3.09
C PHE A 303 33.11 -6.41 2.06
N ASP A 304 34.42 -6.60 2.22
CA ASP A 304 35.26 -7.35 1.28
C ASP A 304 34.80 -8.80 1.16
N ALA A 305 34.45 -9.45 2.27
CA ALA A 305 33.92 -10.81 2.27
C ALA A 305 32.59 -10.91 1.51
N LEU A 306 31.66 -9.97 1.72
CA LEU A 306 30.38 -9.94 1.00
C LEU A 306 30.58 -9.64 -0.49
N PHE A 307 31.45 -8.68 -0.83
CA PHE A 307 31.75 -8.33 -2.20
C PHE A 307 32.26 -9.54 -2.99
N GLU A 308 33.23 -10.29 -2.45
CA GLU A 308 33.79 -11.46 -3.14
C GLU A 308 32.74 -12.56 -3.33
N ARG A 309 31.92 -12.83 -2.30
CA ARG A 309 30.82 -13.80 -2.41
C ARG A 309 29.81 -13.39 -3.47
N VAL A 310 29.40 -12.12 -3.50
CA VAL A 310 28.47 -11.59 -4.51
C VAL A 310 29.10 -11.67 -5.91
N ASN A 311 30.35 -11.27 -6.06
CA ASN A 311 31.05 -11.28 -7.35
C ASN A 311 31.16 -12.69 -7.96
N ALA A 312 31.28 -13.71 -7.10
CA ALA A 312 31.31 -15.12 -7.48
C ALA A 312 29.93 -15.75 -7.76
N MET A 313 28.82 -15.02 -7.55
CA MET A 313 27.47 -15.55 -7.76
C MET A 313 27.19 -15.97 -9.20
N ASN A 314 26.29 -16.96 -9.32
CA ASN A 314 25.76 -17.40 -10.61
C ASN A 314 25.11 -16.21 -11.38
N PRO A 315 25.63 -15.84 -12.57
CA PRO A 315 25.14 -14.69 -13.32
C PRO A 315 23.74 -14.89 -13.94
N LYS A 316 23.19 -16.11 -13.90
CA LYS A 316 21.84 -16.42 -14.39
C LYS A 316 20.74 -16.07 -13.39
N LEU A 317 21.07 -15.88 -12.10
CA LEU A 317 20.09 -15.51 -11.08
C LEU A 317 19.54 -14.11 -11.35
N LYS A 318 18.22 -13.96 -11.18
CA LYS A 318 17.48 -12.75 -11.50
C LYS A 318 16.87 -12.11 -10.27
N HIS A 319 16.74 -10.80 -10.31
CA HIS A 319 15.97 -10.01 -9.37
C HIS A 319 15.19 -8.96 -10.19
N GLY A 320 13.88 -9.19 -10.37
CA GLY A 320 13.11 -8.51 -11.41
C GLY A 320 13.75 -8.71 -12.78
N ASP A 321 13.93 -7.62 -13.52
CA ASP A 321 14.55 -7.63 -14.87
C ASP A 321 16.09 -7.70 -14.83
N ALA A 322 16.69 -7.44 -13.66
CA ALA A 322 18.14 -7.38 -13.48
C ALA A 322 18.74 -8.72 -13.04
N ARG A 323 20.08 -8.82 -13.12
CA ARG A 323 20.81 -9.93 -12.49
C ARG A 323 20.88 -9.68 -10.99
N LEU A 324 20.58 -10.69 -10.17
CA LEU A 324 20.63 -10.58 -8.71
C LEU A 324 21.99 -10.05 -8.22
N ARG A 325 23.09 -10.56 -8.81
CA ARG A 325 24.44 -10.07 -8.51
C ARG A 325 24.58 -8.56 -8.69
N ASP A 326 24.14 -8.04 -9.83
CA ASP A 326 24.32 -6.62 -10.16
C ASP A 326 23.48 -5.74 -9.22
N TRP A 327 22.31 -6.22 -8.79
CA TRP A 327 21.50 -5.58 -7.75
C TRP A 327 22.18 -5.58 -6.37
N LEU A 328 22.74 -6.71 -5.94
CA LEU A 328 23.46 -6.80 -4.65
C LEU A 328 24.72 -5.92 -4.61
N LEU A 329 25.45 -5.84 -5.74
CA LEU A 329 26.60 -4.93 -5.86
C LEU A 329 26.19 -3.46 -5.83
N LEU A 330 25.03 -3.12 -6.40
CA LEU A 330 24.47 -1.77 -6.29
C LEU A 330 24.19 -1.43 -4.82
N GLU A 331 23.49 -2.31 -4.09
CA GLU A 331 23.19 -2.11 -2.66
C GLU A 331 24.46 -1.90 -1.82
N LEU A 332 25.48 -2.75 -2.00
CA LEU A 332 26.79 -2.60 -1.33
C LEU A 332 27.44 -1.26 -1.66
N GLY A 333 27.42 -0.86 -2.93
CA GLY A 333 27.97 0.42 -3.38
C GLY A 333 27.26 1.60 -2.73
N LEU A 334 25.93 1.64 -2.77
CA LEU A 334 25.11 2.72 -2.20
C LEU A 334 25.23 2.82 -0.67
N ALA A 335 25.52 1.72 0.02
CA ALA A 335 25.72 1.71 1.46
C ALA A 335 27.13 2.17 1.88
N SER A 336 28.11 2.16 0.97
CA SER A 336 29.50 2.52 1.29
C SER A 336 29.71 4.03 1.35
N ARG A 337 30.43 4.49 2.38
CA ARG A 337 30.93 5.87 2.48
C ARG A 337 32.31 6.05 1.81
N ASP A 338 32.99 4.94 1.48
CA ASP A 338 34.29 4.95 0.81
C ASP A 338 34.14 4.91 -0.71
N LYS A 339 34.65 5.94 -1.39
CA LYS A 339 34.64 6.08 -2.84
C LYS A 339 35.36 4.92 -3.55
N ALA A 340 36.39 4.33 -2.94
CA ALA A 340 37.10 3.19 -3.51
C ALA A 340 36.19 1.96 -3.62
N TYR A 341 35.38 1.69 -2.58
CA TYR A 341 34.42 0.60 -2.58
C TYR A 341 33.23 0.84 -3.51
N VAL A 342 32.75 2.09 -3.62
CA VAL A 342 31.76 2.49 -4.62
C VAL A 342 32.28 2.19 -6.04
N ALA A 343 33.51 2.65 -6.34
CA ALA A 343 34.14 2.42 -7.64
C ALA A 343 34.34 0.92 -7.95
N ARG A 344 34.71 0.13 -6.93
CA ARG A 344 34.88 -1.33 -7.05
C ARG A 344 33.55 -2.02 -7.40
N CYS A 345 32.47 -1.70 -6.69
CA CYS A 345 31.12 -2.21 -7.00
C CYS A 345 30.69 -1.84 -8.42
N ARG A 346 30.81 -0.56 -8.76
CA ARG A 346 30.47 -0.04 -10.10
C ARG A 346 31.22 -0.75 -11.22
N LYS A 347 32.51 -1.06 -11.03
CA LYS A 347 33.32 -1.80 -12.01
C LYS A 347 32.86 -3.25 -12.20
N ALA A 348 32.38 -3.89 -11.14
CA ALA A 348 31.95 -5.30 -11.14
C ALA A 348 30.55 -5.50 -11.76
N ILE A 349 29.64 -4.53 -11.57
CA ILE A 349 28.31 -4.52 -12.20
C ILE A 349 28.46 -4.64 -13.73
N LYS A 350 27.53 -5.31 -14.41
CA LYS A 350 27.52 -5.40 -15.89
C LYS A 350 26.38 -4.60 -16.51
N HIS A 351 25.26 -4.46 -15.81
CA HIS A 351 24.13 -3.67 -16.28
C HIS A 351 24.42 -2.16 -16.27
N ASN A 352 24.34 -1.52 -17.44
CA ASN A 352 24.78 -0.12 -17.59
C ASN A 352 23.87 0.90 -16.87
N SER A 353 22.55 0.70 -16.81
CA SER A 353 21.69 1.62 -16.06
C SER A 353 22.00 1.58 -14.56
N ILE A 354 22.11 0.38 -13.99
CA ILE A 354 22.44 0.15 -12.58
C ILE A 354 23.80 0.79 -12.22
N LYS A 355 24.79 0.74 -13.12
CA LYS A 355 26.08 1.41 -12.88
C LYS A 355 25.96 2.93 -12.68
N ARG A 356 25.03 3.57 -13.39
CA ARG A 356 24.87 5.03 -13.35
C ARG A 356 24.32 5.50 -12.02
N GLU A 357 23.59 4.65 -11.31
CA GLU A 357 23.13 4.92 -9.93
C GLU A 357 24.29 5.07 -8.93
N LEU A 358 25.50 4.61 -9.29
CA LEU A 358 26.73 4.77 -8.49
C LEU A 358 27.67 5.87 -9.04
N ASP A 359 27.25 6.64 -10.04
CA ASP A 359 28.04 7.77 -10.49
C ASP A 359 28.03 8.87 -9.40
N PRO A 360 29.15 9.60 -9.20
CA PRO A 360 29.17 10.70 -8.24
C PRO A 360 28.16 11.77 -8.65
N ALA A 361 27.32 12.20 -7.72
CA ALA A 361 26.45 13.36 -7.90
C ALA A 361 27.25 14.66 -8.09
#